data_AF-A0A4S2H3U0-F1
#
_entry.id   AF-A0A4S2H3U0-F1
#
_cell.length_a   1.000
_cell.length_b   1.000
_cell.length_c   1.000
_cell.angle_alpha   90.00
_cell.angle_beta   90.00
_cell.angle_gamma   90.00
#
_symmetry.space_group_name_H-M   'P 1'
#
loop_
_entity.id
_entity.type
_entity.pdbx_description
1 polymer ?
#
loop_
_entity_poly.entity_id
_entity_poly.type
_entity_poly.pdbx_seq_one_letter_code
_entity_poly.pdbx_strand_id
1 'polypeptide(L)'
;MLRLLLPAAFSSLALSGAARAGEVCNETSFMVEVAKAWRTEAGLAVEGWTRIRPGACAATPPGSAVNEQYIYARSTLAYTGGVREWRGGQTLCVEDGAFSFEGVADCAALGLESRGFRRLDETERERTVLVEPADFGSRAEEAGIQRLLQAAGYDIRLIDGYEGRRTRREIDAFESDAGRSFANDRAALLDALHAAALARNGEAGLHICNQGNRPIAAAIARASGERWESRGWWHVAPGACARPIADRFAQGQVYYYAERLDTGPDGLFAQPLAGGVEAFCTAPARFLVEGRGDCAARSYAQSLFRPAPGPQDGTARVELSDLDFEEALE
;
A
#
# COMPACT_ATOMS: atom_id res chain seq x y z
N MET A 1 -34.40 0.36 -75.41
CA MET A 1 -32.98 0.46 -74.98
C MET A 1 -32.94 1.18 -73.64
N LEU A 2 -32.69 0.48 -72.54
CA LEU A 2 -32.36 1.11 -71.27
C LEU A 2 -31.48 0.14 -70.46
N ARG A 3 -30.17 0.36 -70.50
CA ARG A 3 -29.16 -0.35 -69.69
C ARG A 3 -29.12 0.32 -68.32
N LEU A 4 -29.56 -0.36 -67.26
CA LEU A 4 -29.26 0.06 -65.89
C LEU A 4 -27.85 -0.42 -65.51
N LEU A 5 -27.00 0.52 -65.12
CA LEU A 5 -25.65 0.31 -64.58
C LEU A 5 -25.75 0.03 -63.07
N LEU A 6 -25.13 -1.06 -62.60
CA LEU A 6 -24.93 -1.30 -61.16
C LEU A 6 -23.84 -0.37 -60.61
N PRO A 7 -24.02 0.26 -59.43
CA PRO A 7 -22.91 0.90 -58.72
C PRO A 7 -22.09 -0.15 -57.97
N ALA A 8 -20.78 -0.18 -58.21
CA ALA A 8 -19.84 -0.94 -57.41
C ALA A 8 -19.62 -0.21 -56.07
N ALA A 9 -20.11 -0.79 -54.98
CA ALA A 9 -19.86 -0.30 -53.64
C ALA A 9 -18.41 -0.60 -53.23
N PHE A 10 -17.58 0.45 -53.19
CA PHE A 10 -16.23 0.40 -52.64
C PHE A 10 -16.33 0.33 -51.11
N SER A 11 -16.14 -0.86 -50.53
CA SER A 11 -16.02 -1.02 -49.07
C SER A 11 -14.63 -0.58 -48.62
N SER A 12 -14.53 0.60 -48.04
CA SER A 12 -13.33 1.06 -47.32
C SER A 12 -13.21 0.30 -46.00
N LEU A 13 -12.30 -0.68 -45.93
CA LEU A 13 -11.84 -1.21 -44.64
C LEU A 13 -11.03 -0.12 -43.93
N ALA A 14 -11.64 0.52 -42.94
CA ALA A 14 -10.91 1.34 -41.99
C ALA A 14 -10.05 0.41 -41.12
N LEU A 15 -8.73 0.45 -41.29
CA LEU A 15 -7.80 -0.10 -40.31
C LEU A 15 -7.85 0.80 -39.08
N SER A 16 -8.66 0.43 -38.08
CA SER A 16 -8.52 0.97 -36.73
C SER A 16 -7.16 0.54 -36.20
N GLY A 17 -6.17 1.43 -36.23
CA GLY A 17 -4.89 1.20 -35.56
C GLY A 17 -5.16 0.88 -34.10
N ALA A 18 -4.68 -0.27 -33.63
CA ALA A 18 -4.81 -0.63 -32.22
C ALA A 18 -4.25 0.52 -31.37
N ALA A 19 -5.08 1.09 -30.49
CA ALA A 19 -4.62 2.10 -29.55
C ALA A 19 -3.45 1.49 -28.77
N ARG A 20 -2.25 2.07 -28.90
CA ARG A 20 -1.09 1.58 -28.15
C ARG A 20 -1.36 1.79 -26.66
N ALA A 21 -1.03 0.81 -25.83
CA ALA A 21 -0.97 0.98 -24.40
C ALA A 21 0.18 1.93 -24.03
N GLY A 22 0.04 2.66 -22.93
CA GLY A 22 1.16 3.35 -22.31
C GLY A 22 2.06 2.35 -21.60
N GLU A 23 3.23 2.79 -21.16
CA GLU A 23 4.17 1.95 -20.41
C GLU A 23 4.40 2.53 -19.00
N VAL A 24 4.51 1.66 -18.00
CA VAL A 24 5.00 2.02 -16.67
C VAL A 24 6.28 1.23 -16.40
N CYS A 25 7.37 1.94 -16.13
CA CYS A 25 8.67 1.37 -15.80
C CYS A 25 8.99 1.56 -14.32
N ASN A 26 9.48 0.51 -13.67
CA ASN A 26 9.84 0.52 -12.28
C ASN A 26 11.36 0.64 -12.11
N GLU A 27 11.86 1.86 -11.88
CA GLU A 27 13.26 2.14 -11.58
C GLU A 27 13.54 2.20 -10.07
N THR A 28 12.64 1.59 -9.28
CA THR A 28 12.78 1.40 -7.84
C THR A 28 13.26 -0.02 -7.55
N SER A 29 13.80 -0.23 -6.36
CA SER A 29 14.14 -1.55 -5.84
C SER A 29 12.98 -2.24 -5.12
N PHE A 30 11.76 -1.72 -5.23
CA PHE A 30 10.55 -2.35 -4.71
C PHE A 30 9.81 -3.14 -5.80
N MET A 31 9.23 -4.27 -5.44
CA MET A 31 8.13 -4.88 -6.18
C MET A 31 6.92 -3.98 -6.00
N VAL A 32 6.41 -3.41 -7.09
CA VAL A 32 5.31 -2.44 -7.06
C VAL A 32 4.06 -3.00 -7.72
N GLU A 33 2.92 -2.54 -7.25
CA GLU A 33 1.60 -2.75 -7.82
C GLU A 33 1.05 -1.41 -8.28
N VAL A 34 0.62 -1.36 -9.54
CA VAL A 34 0.20 -0.12 -10.21
C VAL A 34 -1.26 -0.21 -10.59
N ALA A 35 -1.98 0.89 -10.37
CA ALA A 35 -3.31 1.13 -10.91
C ALA A 35 -3.29 2.38 -11.80
N LYS A 36 -4.01 2.31 -12.91
CA LYS A 36 -4.18 3.41 -13.88
C LYS A 36 -5.63 3.83 -13.89
N ALA A 37 -5.84 5.13 -14.07
CA ALA A 37 -7.16 5.71 -14.24
C ALA A 37 -7.18 6.64 -15.45
N TRP A 38 -8.32 6.74 -16.13
CA TRP A 38 -8.46 7.60 -17.30
C TRP A 38 -9.90 8.04 -17.51
N ARG A 39 -10.07 9.20 -18.16
CA ARG A 39 -11.39 9.72 -18.52
C ARG A 39 -12.01 8.93 -19.67
N THR A 40 -13.25 8.52 -19.47
CA THR A 40 -14.16 7.97 -20.47
C THR A 40 -15.44 8.83 -20.55
N GLU A 41 -16.37 8.43 -21.43
CA GLU A 41 -17.69 9.07 -21.53
C GLU A 41 -18.52 8.88 -20.25
N ALA A 42 -18.43 7.72 -19.57
CA ALA A 42 -19.22 7.42 -18.38
C ALA A 42 -18.58 7.90 -17.07
N GLY A 43 -17.28 8.21 -17.06
CA GLY A 43 -16.61 8.47 -15.79
C GLY A 43 -15.08 8.41 -15.86
N LEU A 44 -14.46 8.36 -14.69
CA LEU A 44 -13.08 7.91 -14.61
C LEU A 44 -13.15 6.39 -14.57
N ALA A 45 -12.57 5.75 -15.56
CA ALA A 45 -12.26 4.33 -15.51
C ALA A 45 -10.99 4.13 -14.67
N VAL A 46 -10.91 3.02 -13.94
CA VAL A 46 -9.81 2.67 -13.04
C VAL A 46 -9.55 1.17 -13.17
N GLU A 47 -8.31 0.78 -13.41
CA GLU A 47 -7.88 -0.62 -13.55
C GLU A 47 -6.58 -0.86 -12.78
N GLY A 48 -6.48 -2.03 -12.13
CA GLY A 48 -5.31 -2.48 -11.38
C GLY A 48 -5.56 -3.87 -10.77
N TRP A 49 -4.63 -4.49 -10.04
CA TRP A 49 -3.23 -4.14 -9.89
C TRP A 49 -2.37 -4.80 -10.98
N THR A 50 -1.54 -4.01 -11.65
CA THR A 50 -0.44 -4.52 -12.47
C THR A 50 0.83 -4.56 -11.63
N ARG A 51 1.36 -5.77 -11.36
CA ARG A 51 2.62 -5.94 -10.64
C ARG A 51 3.81 -5.75 -11.57
N ILE A 52 4.79 -4.93 -11.15
CA ILE A 52 6.00 -4.63 -11.92
C ILE A 52 7.23 -4.87 -11.04
N ARG A 53 8.14 -5.72 -11.54
CA ARG A 53 9.41 -6.04 -10.85
C ARG A 53 10.36 -4.85 -10.86
N PRO A 54 11.28 -4.75 -9.89
CA PRO A 54 12.41 -3.82 -9.96
C PRO A 54 13.14 -3.94 -11.30
N GLY A 55 13.35 -2.81 -11.98
CA GLY A 55 14.03 -2.74 -13.29
C GLY A 55 13.20 -3.13 -14.51
N ALA A 56 11.95 -3.56 -14.34
CA ALA A 56 11.07 -3.97 -15.44
C ALA A 56 10.09 -2.87 -15.85
N CYS A 57 9.51 -3.01 -17.05
CA CYS A 57 8.40 -2.21 -17.53
C CYS A 57 7.17 -3.09 -17.84
N ALA A 58 5.98 -2.52 -17.72
CA ALA A 58 4.73 -3.17 -18.09
C ALA A 58 3.87 -2.25 -18.96
N ALA A 59 3.24 -2.82 -19.99
CA ALA A 59 2.22 -2.13 -20.77
C ALA A 59 0.95 -1.95 -19.93
N THR A 60 0.42 -0.74 -19.89
CA THR A 60 -0.80 -0.39 -19.16
C THR A 60 -1.73 0.44 -20.06
N PRO A 61 -2.99 0.03 -20.26
CA PRO A 61 -3.94 0.85 -20.98
C PRO A 61 -4.38 2.06 -20.14
N PRO A 62 -4.86 3.13 -20.80
CA PRO A 62 -4.71 3.45 -22.21
C PRO A 62 -3.33 4.07 -22.49
N GLY A 63 -2.93 4.18 -23.76
CA GLY A 63 -1.77 5.00 -24.13
C GLY A 63 -2.10 6.47 -24.31
N SER A 64 -1.16 7.23 -24.87
CA SER A 64 -1.13 8.70 -24.78
C SER A 64 -2.27 9.46 -25.46
N ALA A 65 -3.02 8.81 -26.34
CA ALA A 65 -4.17 9.40 -27.02
C ALA A 65 -5.30 9.84 -26.06
N VAL A 66 -5.41 9.22 -24.89
CA VAL A 66 -6.36 9.66 -23.85
C VAL A 66 -5.67 10.72 -22.99
N ASN A 67 -6.15 11.97 -23.01
CA ASN A 67 -5.42 13.10 -22.40
C ASN A 67 -5.47 13.14 -20.87
N GLU A 68 -6.59 12.72 -20.28
CA GLU A 68 -6.78 12.76 -18.82
C GLU A 68 -6.53 11.37 -18.25
N GLN A 69 -5.33 11.17 -17.72
CA GLN A 69 -4.90 9.93 -17.10
C GLN A 69 -4.25 10.19 -15.74
N TYR A 70 -4.38 9.20 -14.87
CA TYR A 70 -3.78 9.20 -13.54
C TYR A 70 -3.15 7.85 -13.24
N ILE A 71 -2.21 7.86 -12.29
CA ILE A 71 -1.52 6.68 -11.79
C ILE A 71 -1.55 6.67 -10.27
N TYR A 72 -1.69 5.49 -9.69
CA TYR A 72 -1.33 5.22 -8.31
C TYR A 72 -0.46 3.97 -8.30
N ALA A 73 0.61 3.98 -7.51
CA ALA A 73 1.42 2.78 -7.31
C ALA A 73 1.72 2.60 -5.83
N ARG A 74 1.88 1.35 -5.42
CA ARG A 74 2.29 0.98 -4.06
C ARG A 74 3.33 -0.13 -4.08
N SER A 75 4.24 -0.15 -3.12
CA SER A 75 5.07 -1.34 -2.89
C SER A 75 4.20 -2.46 -2.32
N THR A 76 4.53 -3.71 -2.62
CA THR A 76 3.88 -4.86 -1.97
C THR A 76 4.20 -4.93 -0.46
N LEU A 77 3.51 -5.80 0.27
CA LEU A 77 3.74 -6.06 1.71
C LEU A 77 5.00 -6.90 2.01
N ALA A 78 5.83 -7.19 1.01
CA ALA A 78 7.06 -7.96 1.17
C ALA A 78 8.09 -7.28 2.07
N TYR A 79 7.98 -5.96 2.25
CA TYR A 79 8.97 -5.13 2.91
C TYR A 79 8.49 -4.69 4.30
N THR A 80 9.42 -4.65 5.25
CA THR A 80 9.20 -3.99 6.55
C THR A 80 9.30 -2.47 6.39
N GLY A 81 8.74 -1.70 7.31
CA GLY A 81 8.80 -0.24 7.34
C GLY A 81 7.62 0.45 6.67
N GLY A 82 6.58 -0.30 6.33
CA GLY A 82 5.35 0.20 5.72
C GLY A 82 5.42 0.28 4.19
N VAL A 83 4.24 0.41 3.58
CA VAL A 83 4.06 0.50 2.13
C VAL A 83 4.55 1.86 1.63
N ARG A 84 5.31 1.85 0.54
CA ARG A 84 5.66 3.07 -0.22
C ARG A 84 4.57 3.35 -1.24
N GLU A 85 4.16 4.60 -1.34
CA GLU A 85 3.09 5.01 -2.27
C GLU A 85 3.60 6.09 -3.21
N TRP A 86 3.28 5.94 -4.50
CA TRP A 86 3.36 7.00 -5.51
C TRP A 86 1.93 7.47 -5.76
N ARG A 87 1.58 8.58 -5.11
CA ARG A 87 0.20 9.07 -5.01
C ARG A 87 0.09 10.53 -5.41
N GLY A 88 -1.14 10.96 -5.66
CA GLY A 88 -1.50 12.35 -5.92
C GLY A 88 -2.79 12.75 -5.21
N GLY A 89 -3.45 13.78 -5.73
CA GLY A 89 -4.63 14.38 -5.11
C GLY A 89 -5.98 13.84 -5.60
N GLN A 90 -6.04 13.12 -6.72
CA GLN A 90 -7.31 12.64 -7.28
C GLN A 90 -7.77 11.40 -6.54
N THR A 91 -8.79 11.51 -5.70
CA THR A 91 -9.31 10.36 -4.96
C THR A 91 -10.14 9.45 -5.87
N LEU A 92 -9.81 8.17 -5.90
CA LEU A 92 -10.48 7.12 -6.69
C LEU A 92 -10.53 5.81 -5.90
N CYS A 93 -11.41 4.91 -6.33
CA CYS A 93 -11.62 3.63 -5.66
C CYS A 93 -10.67 2.55 -6.18
N VAL A 94 -10.17 1.71 -5.26
CA VAL A 94 -9.36 0.53 -5.54
C VAL A 94 -9.88 -0.65 -4.71
N GLU A 95 -9.53 -1.85 -5.14
CA GLU A 95 -9.77 -3.10 -4.41
C GLU A 95 -8.43 -3.79 -4.13
N ASP A 96 -8.39 -4.76 -3.22
CA ASP A 96 -7.17 -5.53 -2.92
C ASP A 96 -6.73 -6.43 -4.08
N GLY A 97 -7.69 -7.03 -4.79
CA GLY A 97 -7.46 -7.92 -5.92
C GLY A 97 -7.27 -7.21 -7.25
N ALA A 98 -7.35 -7.96 -8.35
CA ALA A 98 -7.50 -7.37 -9.68
C ALA A 98 -8.90 -6.78 -9.82
N PHE A 99 -9.01 -5.57 -10.35
CA PHE A 99 -10.23 -4.80 -10.48
C PHE A 99 -10.26 -3.98 -11.77
N SER A 100 -11.47 -3.66 -12.20
CA SER A 100 -11.73 -2.68 -13.25
C SER A 100 -13.11 -2.07 -13.00
N PHE A 101 -13.15 -0.75 -12.83
CA PHE A 101 -14.38 -0.01 -12.55
C PHE A 101 -14.47 1.22 -13.44
N GLU A 102 -15.68 1.73 -13.66
CA GLU A 102 -15.92 2.95 -14.41
C GLU A 102 -16.98 3.81 -13.72
N GLY A 103 -16.66 5.09 -13.48
CA GLY A 103 -17.64 6.05 -12.94
C GLY A 103 -18.00 5.87 -11.47
N VAL A 104 -17.23 5.10 -10.70
CA VAL A 104 -17.46 4.92 -9.25
C VAL A 104 -16.97 6.13 -8.47
N ALA A 105 -17.89 6.82 -7.78
CA ALA A 105 -17.59 8.01 -6.97
C ALA A 105 -17.57 7.74 -5.46
N ASP A 106 -18.42 6.83 -4.97
CA ASP A 106 -18.51 6.49 -3.54
C ASP A 106 -17.89 5.12 -3.28
N CYS A 107 -16.63 5.12 -2.87
CA CYS A 107 -15.90 3.89 -2.58
C CYS A 107 -16.48 3.18 -1.35
N ALA A 108 -16.84 3.95 -0.32
CA ALA A 108 -17.29 3.41 0.96
C ALA A 108 -18.62 2.66 0.82
N ALA A 109 -19.55 3.18 0.02
CA ALA A 109 -20.83 2.51 -0.26
C ALA A 109 -20.67 1.14 -0.94
N LEU A 110 -19.54 0.92 -1.64
CA LEU A 110 -19.24 -0.35 -2.32
C LEU A 110 -18.22 -1.21 -1.57
N GLY A 111 -17.79 -0.80 -0.36
CA GLY A 111 -16.74 -1.49 0.38
C GLY A 111 -15.36 -1.42 -0.28
N LEU A 112 -15.16 -0.47 -1.20
CA LEU A 112 -13.89 -0.22 -1.87
C LEU A 112 -13.03 0.77 -1.08
N GLU A 113 -11.72 0.70 -1.29
CA GLU A 113 -10.79 1.61 -0.66
C GLU A 113 -10.58 2.88 -1.49
N SER A 114 -10.51 4.03 -0.83
CA SER A 114 -10.12 5.29 -1.50
C SER A 114 -8.60 5.46 -1.52
N ARG A 115 -8.04 5.78 -2.69
CA ARG A 115 -6.62 6.13 -2.88
C ARG A 115 -6.46 7.37 -3.74
N GLY A 116 -5.38 8.12 -3.48
CA GLY A 116 -5.07 9.35 -4.19
C GLY A 116 -4.19 9.09 -5.41
N PHE A 117 -4.74 9.21 -6.61
CA PHE A 117 -4.02 9.07 -7.87
C PHE A 117 -3.36 10.39 -8.28
N ARG A 118 -2.19 10.27 -8.92
CA ARG A 118 -1.42 11.38 -9.47
C ARG A 118 -1.73 11.54 -10.96
N ARG A 119 -2.02 12.76 -11.38
CA ARG A 119 -2.24 13.07 -12.80
C ARG A 119 -0.93 12.91 -13.58
N LEU A 120 -1.02 12.33 -14.77
CA LEU A 120 0.10 12.18 -15.71
C LEU A 120 0.16 13.36 -16.68
N ASP A 121 1.37 13.86 -16.93
CA ASP A 121 1.61 14.81 -18.00
C ASP A 121 1.66 14.15 -19.40
N GLU A 122 1.87 14.94 -20.45
CA GLU A 122 1.92 14.43 -21.83
C GLU A 122 2.96 13.33 -22.06
N THR A 123 4.16 13.50 -21.51
CA THR A 123 5.25 12.53 -21.67
C THR A 123 5.01 11.28 -20.83
N GLU A 124 4.50 11.44 -19.62
CA GLU A 124 4.24 10.33 -18.71
C GLU A 124 3.11 9.41 -19.20
N ARG A 125 2.16 9.92 -19.98
CA ARG A 125 1.10 9.09 -20.58
C ARG A 125 1.64 8.07 -21.60
N GLU A 126 2.78 8.37 -22.23
CA GLU A 126 3.48 7.41 -23.09
C GLU A 126 4.31 6.46 -22.24
N ARG A 127 5.14 7.02 -21.35
CA ARG A 127 6.04 6.26 -20.49
C ARG A 127 6.17 6.91 -19.12
N THR A 128 5.53 6.31 -18.12
CA THR A 128 5.70 6.71 -16.72
C THR A 128 6.87 5.95 -16.10
N VAL A 129 7.75 6.64 -15.38
CA VAL A 129 8.83 6.01 -14.61
C VAL A 129 8.57 6.19 -13.12
N LEU A 130 8.54 5.08 -12.38
CA LEU A 130 8.50 5.07 -10.93
C LEU A 130 9.93 5.12 -10.40
N VAL A 131 10.24 6.13 -9.60
CA VAL A 131 11.56 6.35 -8.98
C VAL A 131 11.47 6.36 -7.47
N GLU A 132 12.57 6.08 -6.79
CA GLU A 132 12.71 6.25 -5.34
C GLU A 132 13.86 7.21 -5.03
N PRO A 133 14.00 7.73 -3.79
CA PRO A 133 15.03 8.73 -3.47
C PRO A 133 16.47 8.31 -3.75
N ALA A 134 16.76 7.00 -3.75
CA ALA A 134 18.08 6.46 -4.06
C ALA A 134 18.41 6.45 -5.56
N ASP A 135 17.40 6.68 -6.41
CA ASP A 135 17.52 6.86 -7.86
C ASP A 135 18.36 5.79 -8.55
N PHE A 136 17.92 4.53 -8.45
CA PHE A 136 18.70 3.41 -8.98
C PHE A 136 18.75 3.39 -10.51
N GLY A 137 17.72 3.89 -11.19
CA GLY A 137 17.65 3.89 -12.65
C GLY A 137 17.84 2.47 -13.20
N SER A 138 18.82 2.30 -14.08
CA SER A 138 19.18 0.98 -14.65
C SER A 138 19.67 -0.05 -13.63
N ARG A 139 20.06 0.37 -12.41
CA ARG A 139 20.46 -0.53 -11.31
C ARG A 139 19.29 -1.07 -10.50
N ALA A 140 18.06 -0.67 -10.83
CA ALA A 140 16.87 -1.01 -10.05
C ALA A 140 16.67 -2.53 -9.89
N GLU A 141 16.98 -3.32 -10.92
CA GLU A 141 16.85 -4.79 -10.85
C GLU A 141 17.77 -5.40 -9.77
N GLU A 142 19.06 -5.04 -9.80
CA GLU A 142 20.05 -5.52 -8.82
C GLU A 142 19.74 -5.00 -7.41
N ALA A 143 19.35 -3.73 -7.29
CA ALA A 143 18.92 -3.16 -6.01
C ALA A 143 17.67 -3.87 -5.48
N GLY A 144 16.77 -4.30 -6.38
CA GLY A 144 15.60 -5.11 -6.08
C GLY A 144 15.95 -6.48 -5.50
N ILE A 145 16.92 -7.19 -6.09
CA ILE A 145 17.42 -8.46 -5.55
C ILE A 145 18.00 -8.25 -4.15
N GLN A 146 18.88 -7.27 -3.98
CA GLN A 146 19.48 -6.93 -2.68
C GLN A 146 18.41 -6.64 -1.62
N ARG A 147 17.41 -5.82 -1.96
CA ARG A 147 16.33 -5.46 -1.04
C ARG A 147 15.43 -6.65 -0.71
N LEU A 148 15.09 -7.49 -1.68
CA LEU A 148 14.24 -8.66 -1.44
C LEU A 148 14.97 -9.75 -0.65
N LEU A 149 16.27 -9.97 -0.87
CA LEU A 149 17.11 -10.81 -0.02
C LEU A 149 17.11 -10.30 1.42
N GLN A 150 17.33 -9.00 1.62
CA GLN A 150 17.26 -8.39 2.95
C GLN A 150 15.89 -8.63 3.60
N ALA A 151 14.81 -8.39 2.86
CA ALA A 151 13.45 -8.56 3.34
C ALA A 151 13.13 -10.03 3.66
N ALA A 152 13.64 -10.98 2.88
CA ALA A 152 13.53 -12.42 3.12
C ALA A 152 14.41 -12.91 4.29
N GLY A 153 15.28 -12.07 4.85
CA GLY A 153 16.06 -12.34 6.06
C GLY A 153 17.53 -12.68 5.84
N TYR A 154 18.06 -12.53 4.62
CA TYR A 154 19.47 -12.76 4.27
C TYR A 154 20.36 -11.55 4.65
N ASP A 155 21.67 -11.76 4.83
CA ASP A 155 22.60 -10.70 5.31
C ASP A 155 23.01 -9.74 4.19
N ILE A 156 22.07 -8.87 3.81
CA ILE A 156 22.33 -7.70 2.96
C ILE A 156 22.34 -6.44 3.83
N ARG A 157 23.47 -5.74 3.86
CA ARG A 157 23.67 -4.54 4.71
C ARG A 157 23.50 -3.22 3.98
N LEU A 158 23.69 -3.24 2.67
CA LEU A 158 23.61 -2.07 1.81
C LEU A 158 22.82 -2.45 0.57
N ILE A 159 21.89 -1.58 0.17
CA ILE A 159 21.17 -1.66 -1.10
C ILE A 159 21.76 -0.55 -1.97
N ASP A 160 22.68 -0.91 -2.86
CA ASP A 160 23.41 0.00 -3.74
C ASP A 160 23.18 -0.29 -5.23
N GLY A 161 22.52 -1.41 -5.56
CA GLY A 161 22.26 -1.82 -6.94
C GLY A 161 23.52 -2.22 -7.73
N TYR A 162 24.61 -2.54 -7.05
CA TYR A 162 25.81 -3.10 -7.67
C TYR A 162 25.97 -4.58 -7.34
N GLU A 163 26.31 -5.38 -8.35
CA GLU A 163 26.57 -6.81 -8.14
C GLU A 163 27.80 -7.02 -7.25
N GLY A 164 27.58 -7.61 -6.09
CA GLY A 164 28.60 -7.86 -5.08
C GLY A 164 28.86 -9.34 -4.84
N ARG A 165 30.04 -9.67 -4.29
CA ARG A 165 30.31 -11.03 -3.76
C ARG A 165 29.33 -11.42 -2.67
N ARG A 166 28.87 -10.44 -1.88
CA ARG A 166 27.87 -10.66 -0.83
C ARG A 166 26.52 -11.00 -1.43
N THR A 167 26.00 -10.19 -2.36
CA THR A 167 24.71 -10.48 -3.01
C THR A 167 24.70 -11.87 -3.62
N ARG A 168 25.75 -12.23 -4.37
CA ARG A 168 25.87 -13.58 -4.96
C ARG A 168 25.82 -14.70 -3.93
N ARG A 169 26.59 -14.57 -2.84
CA ARG A 169 26.54 -15.55 -1.74
C ARG A 169 25.15 -15.68 -1.12
N GLU A 170 24.43 -14.57 -0.93
CA GLU A 170 23.07 -14.61 -0.37
C GLU A 170 22.05 -15.16 -1.39
N ILE A 171 22.26 -14.97 -2.70
CA ILE A 171 21.49 -15.66 -3.75
C ILE A 171 21.73 -17.18 -3.64
N ASP A 172 22.99 -17.62 -3.56
CA ASP A 172 23.32 -19.05 -3.43
C ASP A 172 22.69 -19.67 -2.17
N ALA A 173 22.70 -18.93 -1.05
CA ALA A 173 22.02 -19.34 0.18
C ALA A 173 20.50 -19.45 -0.02
N PHE A 174 19.88 -18.47 -0.68
CA PHE A 174 18.46 -18.52 -1.01
C PHE A 174 18.10 -19.69 -1.92
N GLU A 175 18.90 -19.96 -2.96
CA GLU A 175 18.68 -21.08 -3.87
C GLU A 175 18.77 -22.43 -3.15
N SER A 176 19.73 -22.55 -2.21
CA SER A 176 19.88 -23.71 -1.35
C SER A 176 18.65 -23.91 -0.46
N ASP A 177 18.18 -22.86 0.20
CA ASP A 177 17.00 -22.90 1.07
C ASP A 177 15.70 -23.17 0.29
N ALA A 178 15.59 -22.63 -0.93
CA ALA A 178 14.46 -22.85 -1.83
C ALA A 178 14.49 -24.22 -2.55
N GLY A 179 15.63 -24.95 -2.47
CA GLY A 179 15.83 -26.21 -3.19
C GLY A 179 15.77 -26.08 -4.72
N ARG A 180 16.03 -24.88 -5.25
CA ARG A 180 15.93 -24.56 -6.68
C ARG A 180 16.96 -23.50 -7.06
N SER A 181 17.68 -23.73 -8.16
CA SER A 181 18.50 -22.69 -8.79
C SER A 181 17.72 -21.91 -9.85
N PHE A 182 18.00 -20.61 -9.95
CA PHE A 182 17.46 -19.69 -10.95
C PHE A 182 18.47 -19.38 -12.05
N ALA A 183 19.74 -19.76 -11.89
CA ALA A 183 20.82 -19.53 -12.86
C ALA A 183 20.84 -18.08 -13.38
N ASN A 184 20.49 -17.87 -14.65
CA ASN A 184 20.46 -16.53 -15.28
C ASN A 184 19.05 -15.92 -15.35
N ASP A 185 18.01 -16.59 -14.85
CA ASP A 185 16.63 -16.11 -14.86
C ASP A 185 16.37 -15.19 -13.65
N ARG A 186 16.79 -13.93 -13.81
CA ARG A 186 16.65 -12.89 -12.77
C ARG A 186 15.20 -12.55 -12.48
N ALA A 187 14.31 -12.65 -13.47
CA ALA A 187 12.89 -12.41 -13.28
C ALA A 187 12.27 -13.47 -12.36
N ALA A 188 12.57 -14.75 -12.58
CA ALA A 188 12.12 -15.83 -11.72
C ALA A 188 12.75 -15.76 -10.31
N LEU A 189 14.02 -15.35 -10.20
CA LEU A 189 14.68 -15.12 -8.91
C LEU A 189 13.97 -14.01 -8.12
N LEU A 190 13.67 -12.87 -8.75
CA LEU A 190 12.94 -11.77 -8.12
C LEU A 190 11.55 -12.19 -7.64
N ASP A 191 10.81 -12.96 -8.42
CA ASP A 191 9.50 -13.48 -8.02
C ASP A 191 9.58 -14.43 -6.83
N ALA A 192 10.58 -15.32 -6.82
CA ALA A 192 10.77 -16.28 -5.73
C ALA A 192 11.20 -15.57 -4.43
N LEU A 193 12.13 -14.62 -4.53
CA LEU A 193 12.53 -13.78 -3.39
C LEU A 193 11.36 -12.95 -2.87
N HIS A 194 10.52 -12.43 -3.78
CA HIS A 194 9.32 -11.69 -3.42
C HIS A 194 8.31 -12.56 -2.67
N ALA A 195 8.06 -13.78 -3.13
CA ALA A 195 7.21 -14.74 -2.44
C ALA A 195 7.73 -15.08 -1.04
N ALA A 196 9.05 -15.33 -0.91
CA ALA A 196 9.68 -15.60 0.39
C ALA A 196 9.58 -14.41 1.35
N ALA A 197 9.82 -13.19 0.85
CA ALA A 197 9.69 -11.97 1.63
C ALA A 197 8.23 -11.69 2.05
N LEU A 198 7.25 -11.93 1.17
CA LEU A 198 5.82 -11.85 1.50
C LEU A 198 5.44 -12.86 2.58
N ALA A 199 5.85 -14.13 2.46
CA ALA A 199 5.56 -15.14 3.47
C ALA A 199 6.15 -14.76 4.84
N ARG A 200 7.34 -14.15 4.84
CA ARG A 200 8.03 -13.72 6.06
C ARG A 200 7.41 -12.46 6.68
N ASN A 201 6.99 -11.49 5.87
CA ASN A 201 6.69 -10.13 6.34
C ASN A 201 5.23 -9.70 6.13
N GLY A 202 4.43 -10.42 5.35
CA GLY A 202 3.05 -10.04 5.00
C GLY A 202 2.14 -9.87 6.22
N GLU A 203 2.39 -10.65 7.28
CA GLU A 203 1.62 -10.59 8.53
C GLU A 203 2.39 -9.98 9.70
N ALA A 204 3.68 -9.68 9.56
CA ALA A 204 4.52 -9.25 10.68
C ALA A 204 4.09 -7.88 11.27
N GLY A 205 4.32 -7.66 12.55
CA GLY A 205 3.98 -6.42 13.24
C GLY A 205 2.63 -6.48 13.95
N LEU A 206 1.99 -5.33 14.16
CA LEU A 206 0.79 -5.22 14.98
C LEU A 206 -0.44 -5.10 14.09
N HIS A 207 -1.40 -5.99 14.31
CA HIS A 207 -2.76 -5.92 13.77
C HIS A 207 -3.74 -5.51 14.86
N ILE A 208 -4.61 -4.56 14.54
CA ILE A 208 -5.74 -4.15 15.37
C ILE A 208 -7.01 -4.50 14.59
N CYS A 209 -7.72 -5.51 15.07
CA CYS A 209 -8.89 -6.09 14.44
C CYS A 209 -10.16 -5.67 15.18
N ASN A 210 -11.14 -5.19 14.42
CA ASN A 210 -12.43 -4.79 14.94
C ASN A 210 -13.42 -5.96 14.85
N GLN A 211 -13.70 -6.59 15.99
CA GLN A 211 -14.71 -7.64 16.14
C GLN A 211 -16.07 -7.09 16.60
N GLY A 212 -16.17 -5.77 16.81
CA GLY A 212 -17.42 -5.09 17.15
C GLY A 212 -18.29 -4.81 15.92
N ASN A 213 -19.47 -4.25 16.17
CA ASN A 213 -20.43 -3.91 15.11
C ASN A 213 -20.38 -2.44 14.67
N ARG A 214 -19.56 -1.61 15.32
CA ARG A 214 -19.33 -0.20 14.98
C ARG A 214 -17.91 0.00 14.45
N PRO A 215 -17.68 0.98 13.55
CA PRO A 215 -16.33 1.33 13.12
C PRO A 215 -15.49 1.87 14.29
N ILE A 216 -14.19 1.62 14.26
CA ILE A 216 -13.24 2.14 15.24
C ILE A 216 -12.19 3.03 14.55
N ALA A 217 -11.65 4.00 15.28
CA ALA A 217 -10.46 4.76 14.92
C ALA A 217 -9.31 4.35 15.85
N ALA A 218 -8.30 3.67 15.31
CA ALA A 218 -7.17 3.16 16.08
C ALA A 218 -5.96 4.09 16.02
N ALA A 219 -5.18 4.12 17.09
CA ALA A 219 -3.90 4.81 17.22
C ALA A 219 -2.86 3.87 17.87
N ILE A 220 -1.59 4.18 17.67
CA ILE A 220 -0.49 3.46 18.28
C ILE A 220 0.52 4.42 18.90
N ALA A 221 1.29 3.94 19.86
CA ALA A 221 2.50 4.58 20.30
C ALA A 221 3.68 3.59 20.26
N ARG A 222 4.84 4.04 19.81
CA ARG A 222 6.04 3.21 19.64
C ARG A 222 7.26 3.91 20.23
N ALA A 223 8.14 3.12 20.85
CA ALA A 223 9.47 3.57 21.24
C ALA A 223 10.43 3.56 20.03
N SER A 224 11.16 4.65 19.85
CA SER A 224 12.28 4.80 18.92
C SER A 224 13.50 5.28 19.69
N GLY A 225 14.34 4.34 20.11
CA GLY A 225 15.38 4.60 21.11
C GLY A 225 14.76 5.01 22.44
N GLU A 226 15.18 6.14 23.00
CA GLU A 226 14.60 6.71 24.25
C GLU A 226 13.36 7.58 24.00
N ARG A 227 13.01 7.85 22.74
CA ARG A 227 11.88 8.70 22.38
C ARG A 227 10.64 7.88 22.14
N TRP A 228 9.51 8.44 22.53
CA TRP A 228 8.20 7.90 22.19
C TRP A 228 7.59 8.68 21.05
N GLU A 229 6.85 7.99 20.21
CA GLU A 229 6.06 8.59 19.14
C GLU A 229 4.67 7.98 19.18
N SER A 230 3.64 8.79 19.05
CA SER A 230 2.24 8.35 18.91
C SER A 230 1.66 8.85 17.60
N ARG A 231 0.85 8.02 16.93
CA ARG A 231 0.22 8.37 15.66
C ARG A 231 -1.13 7.67 15.47
N GLY A 232 -1.95 8.26 14.62
CA GLY A 232 -3.32 7.84 14.29
C GLY A 232 -3.90 8.76 13.22
N TRP A 233 -5.12 8.57 12.72
CA TRP A 233 -6.05 7.48 13.02
C TRP A 233 -6.09 6.47 11.87
N TRP A 234 -6.14 5.18 12.22
CA TRP A 234 -6.52 4.12 11.29
C TRP A 234 -7.99 3.82 11.49
N HIS A 235 -8.83 4.10 10.50
CA HIS A 235 -10.23 3.70 10.53
C HIS A 235 -10.34 2.21 10.20
N VAL A 236 -11.04 1.46 11.05
CA VAL A 236 -11.23 0.02 10.90
C VAL A 236 -12.72 -0.28 10.97
N ALA A 237 -13.27 -0.69 9.82
CA ALA A 237 -14.67 -1.11 9.72
C ALA A 237 -14.96 -2.36 10.57
N PRO A 238 -16.23 -2.62 10.94
CA PRO A 238 -16.62 -3.89 11.55
C PRO A 238 -16.11 -5.10 10.76
N GLY A 239 -15.50 -6.07 11.44
CA GLY A 239 -14.93 -7.28 10.84
C GLY A 239 -13.58 -7.09 10.13
N ALA A 240 -13.06 -5.86 10.03
CA ALA A 240 -11.77 -5.57 9.37
C ALA A 240 -10.61 -5.51 10.38
N CYS A 241 -9.38 -5.53 9.85
CA CYS A 241 -8.16 -5.29 10.62
C CYS A 241 -7.33 -4.17 9.97
N ALA A 242 -6.72 -3.32 10.80
CA ALA A 242 -5.63 -2.46 10.38
C ALA A 242 -4.29 -3.04 10.82
N ARG A 243 -3.24 -2.82 10.01
CA ARG A 243 -1.85 -3.16 10.35
C ARG A 243 -1.02 -1.89 10.56
N PRO A 244 -1.21 -1.16 11.69
CA PRO A 244 -0.52 0.12 11.92
C PRO A 244 1.01 -0.03 12.05
N ILE A 245 1.50 -1.20 12.49
CA ILE A 245 2.93 -1.53 12.50
C ILE A 245 3.18 -2.65 11.49
N ALA A 246 3.97 -2.35 10.46
CA ALA A 246 4.45 -3.35 9.48
C ALA A 246 5.88 -3.85 9.79
N ASP A 247 6.45 -3.41 10.92
CA ASP A 247 7.78 -3.82 11.39
C ASP A 247 7.70 -4.88 12.48
N ARG A 248 8.79 -5.64 12.63
CA ARG A 248 9.00 -6.45 13.83
C ARG A 248 9.31 -5.53 15.01
N PHE A 249 8.76 -5.85 16.17
CA PHE A 249 8.98 -5.10 17.41
C PHE A 249 9.15 -6.07 18.59
N ALA A 250 9.77 -5.62 19.68
CA ALA A 250 9.84 -6.38 20.92
C ALA A 250 8.68 -6.01 21.86
N GLN A 251 8.31 -6.94 22.75
CA GLN A 251 7.29 -6.66 23.77
C GLN A 251 7.64 -5.41 24.59
N GLY A 252 6.63 -4.59 24.90
CA GLY A 252 6.80 -3.34 25.65
C GLY A 252 7.25 -2.14 24.81
N GLN A 253 7.56 -2.31 23.52
CA GLN A 253 7.92 -1.20 22.63
C GLN A 253 6.73 -0.54 21.95
N VAL A 254 5.54 -1.15 22.02
CA VAL A 254 4.34 -0.70 21.33
C VAL A 254 3.15 -0.70 22.28
N TYR A 255 2.37 0.37 22.20
CA TYR A 255 1.08 0.55 22.85
C TYR A 255 0.04 0.88 21.79
N TYR A 256 -1.22 0.58 22.06
CA TYR A 256 -2.34 0.88 21.17
C TYR A 256 -3.48 1.57 21.91
N TYR A 257 -4.25 2.33 21.16
CA TYR A 257 -5.47 2.98 21.60
C TYR A 257 -6.50 2.88 20.48
N ALA A 258 -7.77 3.02 20.82
CA ALA A 258 -8.83 3.08 19.84
C ALA A 258 -9.99 3.89 20.38
N GLU A 259 -10.80 4.41 19.48
CA GLU A 259 -12.09 5.00 19.77
C GLU A 259 -13.15 4.30 18.92
N ARG A 260 -14.24 3.85 19.56
CA ARG A 260 -15.41 3.38 18.82
C ARG A 260 -16.20 4.58 18.35
N LEU A 261 -16.49 4.62 17.06
CA LEU A 261 -17.25 5.69 16.44
C LEU A 261 -18.72 5.29 16.38
N ASP A 262 -19.58 6.08 17.00
CA ASP A 262 -21.04 5.90 16.96
C ASP A 262 -21.74 7.19 16.52
N THR A 263 -22.98 7.07 16.10
CA THR A 263 -23.82 8.17 15.66
C THR A 263 -25.00 8.31 16.61
N GLY A 264 -25.06 9.43 17.32
CA GLY A 264 -26.15 9.79 18.21
C GLY A 264 -27.07 10.85 17.60
N PRO A 265 -28.09 11.29 18.35
CA PRO A 265 -28.99 12.37 17.94
C PRO A 265 -28.26 13.68 17.62
N ASP A 266 -27.17 13.96 18.33
CA ASP A 266 -26.36 15.18 18.21
C ASP A 266 -25.18 15.03 17.22
N GLY A 267 -25.10 13.91 16.51
CA GLY A 267 -24.07 13.62 15.52
C GLY A 267 -23.08 12.52 15.93
N LEU A 268 -21.92 12.51 15.28
CA LEU A 268 -20.87 11.52 15.54
C LEU A 268 -20.22 11.78 16.90
N PHE A 269 -20.09 10.72 17.70
CA PHE A 269 -19.34 10.74 18.95
C PHE A 269 -18.40 9.52 19.03
N ALA A 270 -17.41 9.61 19.90
CA ALA A 270 -16.34 8.64 20.02
C ALA A 270 -16.29 8.12 21.47
N GLN A 271 -16.29 6.81 21.64
CA GLN A 271 -16.13 6.16 22.95
C GLN A 271 -14.69 5.62 23.08
N PRO A 272 -13.93 6.06 24.08
CA PRO A 272 -12.54 5.69 24.23
C PRO A 272 -12.36 4.22 24.64
N LEU A 273 -11.22 3.64 24.30
CA LEU A 273 -10.82 2.32 24.77
C LEU A 273 -10.65 2.33 26.30
N ALA A 274 -11.35 1.43 27.00
CA ALA A 274 -11.26 1.32 28.46
C ALA A 274 -9.91 0.73 28.91
N GLY A 275 -9.55 0.83 30.19
CA GLY A 275 -8.44 0.05 30.76
C GLY A 275 -7.05 0.36 30.20
N GLY A 276 -6.86 1.52 29.57
CA GLY A 276 -5.54 2.04 29.23
C GLY A 276 -4.73 2.38 30.50
N VAL A 277 -3.41 2.22 30.43
CA VAL A 277 -2.52 2.38 31.59
C VAL A 277 -1.35 3.32 31.34
N GLU A 278 -1.00 3.60 30.09
CA GLU A 278 0.13 4.48 29.73
C GLU A 278 -0.37 5.69 28.94
N ALA A 279 0.01 6.89 29.37
CA ALA A 279 -0.45 8.14 28.77
C ALA A 279 0.36 8.49 27.51
N PHE A 280 -0.33 8.81 26.42
CA PHE A 280 0.23 9.39 25.20
C PHE A 280 -0.65 10.52 24.67
N CYS A 281 -0.10 11.29 23.74
CA CYS A 281 -0.80 12.40 23.11
C CYS A 281 -1.59 11.94 21.88
N THR A 282 -2.81 12.42 21.72
CA THR A 282 -3.65 12.21 20.52
C THR A 282 -4.16 13.55 19.99
N ALA A 283 -4.58 13.57 18.73
CA ALA A 283 -5.22 14.73 18.12
C ALA A 283 -6.50 14.32 17.37
N PRO A 284 -7.45 15.24 17.14
CA PRO A 284 -8.73 14.92 16.48
C PRO A 284 -8.58 14.44 15.03
N ALA A 285 -7.62 14.98 14.29
CA ALA A 285 -7.31 14.59 12.92
C ALA A 285 -6.08 13.66 12.87
N ARG A 286 -5.74 13.13 11.68
CA ARG A 286 -4.52 12.33 11.49
C ARG A 286 -3.29 13.06 12.06
N PHE A 287 -2.52 12.37 12.89
CA PHE A 287 -1.45 12.96 13.70
C PHE A 287 -0.20 12.08 13.78
N LEU A 288 0.90 12.76 14.12
CA LEU A 288 2.19 12.19 14.49
C LEU A 288 2.76 13.08 15.59
N VAL A 289 2.89 12.56 16.80
CA VAL A 289 3.35 13.31 17.97
C VAL A 289 4.56 12.65 18.59
N GLU A 290 5.68 13.38 18.60
CA GLU A 290 6.87 13.00 19.35
C GLU A 290 6.70 13.36 20.84
N GLY A 291 7.17 12.48 21.71
CA GLY A 291 7.01 12.58 23.16
C GLY A 291 5.61 12.17 23.63
N ARG A 292 5.50 11.91 24.94
CA ARG A 292 4.25 11.48 25.59
C ARG A 292 3.75 12.38 26.72
N GLY A 293 4.55 13.39 27.10
CA GLY A 293 4.23 14.34 28.16
C GLY A 293 3.69 15.67 27.64
N ASP A 294 3.13 16.45 28.57
CA ASP A 294 2.64 17.83 28.37
C ASP A 294 1.67 17.98 27.19
N CYS A 295 0.83 16.96 26.94
CA CYS A 295 -0.05 16.92 25.77
C CYS A 295 -0.93 18.18 25.67
N ALA A 296 -1.61 18.56 26.76
CA ALA A 296 -2.50 19.71 26.78
C ALA A 296 -1.76 21.05 26.51
N ALA A 297 -0.56 21.23 27.07
CA ALA A 297 0.27 22.42 26.83
C ALA A 297 0.73 22.51 25.36
N ARG A 298 0.69 21.39 24.64
CA ARG A 298 1.04 21.24 23.23
C ARG A 298 -0.20 21.11 22.33
N SER A 299 -1.39 21.42 22.86
CA SER A 299 -2.68 21.35 22.17
C SER A 299 -3.08 19.95 21.69
N TYR A 300 -2.60 18.92 22.38
CA TYR A 300 -3.01 17.52 22.20
C TYR A 300 -3.89 17.06 23.35
N ALA A 301 -4.77 16.08 23.08
CA ALA A 301 -5.45 15.35 24.13
C ALA A 301 -4.50 14.32 24.76
N GLN A 302 -4.65 14.06 26.06
CA GLN A 302 -3.96 12.95 26.71
C GLN A 302 -4.90 11.75 26.74
N SER A 303 -4.49 10.64 26.13
CA SER A 303 -5.25 9.39 26.08
C SER A 303 -4.46 8.26 26.73
N LEU A 304 -5.15 7.30 27.35
CA LEU A 304 -4.52 6.15 28.00
C LEU A 304 -4.50 4.95 27.05
N PHE A 305 -3.31 4.51 26.68
CA PHE A 305 -3.10 3.38 25.76
C PHE A 305 -2.91 2.08 26.56
N ARG A 306 -3.27 0.95 25.94
CA ARG A 306 -2.98 -0.40 26.43
C ARG A 306 -1.64 -0.90 25.84
N PRO A 307 -0.85 -1.71 26.56
CA PRO A 307 0.33 -2.35 25.99
C PRO A 307 -0.08 -3.34 24.89
N ALA A 308 0.62 -3.31 23.76
CA ALA A 308 0.43 -4.31 22.72
C ALA A 308 0.97 -5.67 23.19
N PRO A 309 0.33 -6.80 22.80
CA PRO A 309 0.86 -8.12 23.11
C PRO A 309 2.24 -8.33 22.47
N GLY A 310 3.07 -9.18 23.10
CA GLY A 310 4.34 -9.59 22.50
C GLY A 310 4.10 -10.37 21.20
N PRO A 311 4.84 -10.07 20.11
CA PRO A 311 4.61 -10.76 18.84
C PRO A 311 5.04 -12.23 18.88
N GLN A 312 4.22 -13.10 18.32
CA GLN A 312 4.48 -14.52 18.08
C GLN A 312 4.82 -14.69 16.59
N ASP A 313 5.98 -15.30 16.29
CA ASP A 313 6.53 -15.40 14.93
C ASP A 313 6.67 -14.06 14.18
N GLY A 314 6.75 -12.98 14.95
CA GLY A 314 6.82 -11.60 14.45
C GLY A 314 5.47 -10.91 14.27
N THR A 315 4.35 -11.56 14.61
CA THR A 315 3.00 -11.02 14.49
C THR A 315 2.36 -10.84 15.87
N ALA A 316 1.75 -9.69 16.10
CA ALA A 316 0.93 -9.40 17.27
C ALA A 316 -0.48 -9.01 16.79
N ARG A 317 -1.51 -9.54 17.45
CA ARG A 317 -2.90 -9.27 17.10
C ARG A 317 -3.66 -8.80 18.34
N VAL A 318 -4.39 -7.70 18.19
CA VAL A 318 -5.35 -7.20 19.16
C VAL A 318 -6.73 -7.35 18.53
N GLU A 319 -7.64 -7.96 19.26
CA GLU A 319 -9.04 -8.10 18.87
C GLU A 319 -9.88 -7.21 19.79
N LEU A 320 -10.56 -6.23 19.21
CA LEU A 320 -11.40 -5.28 19.93
C LEU A 320 -12.86 -5.58 19.66
N SER A 321 -13.60 -5.85 20.73
CA SER A 321 -15.04 -6.04 20.75
C SER A 321 -15.74 -4.80 21.30
N ASP A 322 -17.07 -4.80 21.28
CA ASP A 322 -17.85 -3.71 21.86
C ASP A 322 -17.67 -3.56 23.39
N LEU A 323 -17.17 -4.60 24.07
CA LEU A 323 -16.91 -4.60 25.51
C LEU A 323 -15.56 -3.96 25.89
N ASP A 324 -14.72 -3.67 24.90
CA ASP A 324 -13.39 -3.09 25.14
C ASP A 324 -13.43 -1.57 25.35
N PHE A 325 -14.53 -0.92 25.04
CA PHE A 325 -14.69 0.53 25.08
C PHE A 325 -15.45 0.98 26.33
N GLU A 326 -15.18 2.19 26.79
CA GLU A 326 -15.92 2.80 27.89
C GLU A 326 -17.40 2.95 27.52
N GLU A 327 -18.26 2.77 28.52
CA GLU A 327 -19.70 3.03 28.37
C GLU A 327 -19.91 4.53 28.11
N ALA A 328 -20.91 4.86 27.29
CA ALA A 328 -21.31 6.25 27.14
C ALA A 328 -21.77 6.74 28.53
N LEU A 329 -21.20 7.84 29.01
CA LEU A 329 -21.73 8.52 30.18
C LEU A 329 -23.13 9.02 29.80
N GLU A 330 -24.16 8.40 30.38
CA GLU A 330 -25.57 8.84 30.26
C GLU A 330 -25.81 10.21 30.88
#